data_AF-A0A2M7GVZ4-F1
#
_entry.id   AF-A0A2M7GVZ4-F1
#
_cell.length_a   1.000
_cell.length_b   1.000
_cell.length_c   1.000
_cell.angle_alpha   90.00
_cell.angle_beta   90.00
_cell.angle_gamma   90.00
#
_symmetry.space_group_name_H-M   'P 1'
#
loop_
_entity.id
_entity.type
_entity.pdbx_description
1 polymer ?
#
loop_
_entity_poly.entity_id
_entity_poly.type
_entity_poly.pdbx_seq_one_letter_code
_entity_poly.pdbx_strand_id
1 'polypeptide(L)' 'MFDEDAPLKKNSNVIIPGEDLSEFSIESLQERREAIEAEIHRIDEMIVSKQSGRAVAESIFRQG' A
#
# COMPACT_ATOMS: atom_id res chain seq x y z
N MET A 1 3.38 -28.79 -22.60
CA MET A 1 3.80 -29.10 -21.21
C MET A 1 4.20 -27.79 -20.58
N PHE A 2 3.66 -27.51 -19.40
CA PHE A 2 3.69 -26.21 -18.73
C PHE A 2 5.03 -26.00 -18.01
N ASP A 3 5.78 -24.95 -18.36
CA ASP A 3 6.90 -24.41 -17.56
C ASP A 3 6.36 -23.44 -16.49
N GLU A 4 5.44 -23.91 -15.63
CA GLU A 4 4.82 -23.10 -14.58
C GLU A 4 5.46 -23.25 -13.19
N ASP A 5 6.57 -23.98 -13.09
CA ASP A 5 7.31 -24.23 -11.83
C ASP A 5 8.49 -23.26 -11.61
N ALA A 6 8.37 -22.02 -12.08
CA ALA A 6 9.31 -20.99 -11.66
C ALA A 6 8.96 -20.55 -10.22
N PRO A 7 9.85 -20.69 -9.23
CA PRO A 7 9.58 -20.22 -7.89
C PRO A 7 9.32 -18.71 -7.96
N LEU A 8 8.09 -18.31 -7.62
CA LEU A 8 7.71 -16.91 -7.43
C LEU A 8 8.77 -16.32 -6.50
N LYS A 9 9.62 -15.42 -7.04
CA LYS A 9 10.62 -14.71 -6.24
C LYS A 9 9.85 -14.12 -5.07
N LYS A 10 10.10 -14.61 -3.86
CA LYS A 10 9.56 -14.00 -2.64
C LYS A 10 9.96 -12.54 -2.75
N ASN A 11 8.97 -11.65 -2.85
CA ASN A 11 9.21 -10.22 -2.80
C ASN A 11 9.83 -9.96 -1.42
N SER A 12 11.15 -9.96 -1.33
CA SER A 12 11.91 -9.92 -0.08
C SER A 12 11.85 -8.56 0.61
N ASN A 13 10.95 -7.68 0.13
CA ASN A 13 10.82 -6.30 0.57
C ASN A 13 9.47 -6.06 1.27
N VAL A 14 8.96 -7.07 1.96
CA VAL A 14 7.75 -6.92 2.78
C VAL A 14 8.09 -5.98 3.94
N ILE A 15 7.39 -4.85 4.00
CA ILE A 15 7.51 -3.90 5.10
C ILE A 15 6.57 -4.33 6.23
N ILE A 16 7.12 -4.74 7.37
CA ILE A 16 6.36 -5.07 8.58
C ILE A 16 6.40 -3.88 9.55
N PRO A 17 5.25 -3.28 9.91
CA PRO A 17 5.20 -2.23 10.92
C PRO A 17 5.69 -2.74 12.28
N GLY A 18 6.60 -1.99 12.91
CA GLY A 18 7.15 -2.33 14.23
C GLY A 18 8.20 -3.43 14.24
N GLU A 19 8.74 -3.82 13.08
CA GLU A 19 9.93 -4.68 13.04
C GLU A 19 11.15 -3.98 13.64
N ASP A 20 12.11 -4.77 14.12
CA ASP A 20 13.39 -4.23 14.56
C ASP A 20 14.19 -3.72 13.36
N LEU A 21 14.69 -2.49 13.47
CA LEU A 21 15.42 -1.77 12.44
C LEU A 21 16.92 -1.65 12.74
N SER A 22 17.39 -2.22 13.84
CA SER A 22 18.76 -2.07 14.33
C SER A 22 19.84 -2.52 13.35
N GLU A 23 19.56 -3.58 12.58
CA GLU A 23 20.48 -4.18 11.60
C GLU A 23 20.41 -3.55 10.20
N PHE A 24 19.53 -2.57 9.98
CA PHE A 24 19.36 -1.94 8.67
C PHE A 24 20.41 -0.86 8.44
N SER A 25 20.92 -0.79 7.22
CA SER A 25 21.77 0.33 6.79
C SER A 25 20.96 1.63 6.68
N ILE A 26 21.64 2.79 6.76
CA ILE A 26 20.99 4.10 6.58
C ILE A 26 20.29 4.20 5.21
N GLU A 27 20.93 3.70 4.15
CA GLU A 27 20.37 3.67 2.80
C GLU A 27 19.09 2.82 2.76
N SER A 28 19.13 1.62 3.35
CA SER A 28 17.96 0.74 3.43
C SER A 28 16.81 1.38 4.22
N LEU A 29 17.12 2.15 5.28
CA LEU A 29 16.11 2.89 6.04
C LEU A 29 15.51 4.03 5.22
N GLN A 30 16.29 4.72 4.39
CA GLN A 30 15.82 5.77 3.49
C GLN A 30 14.88 5.20 2.42
N GLU A 31 15.30 4.14 1.72
CA GLU A 31 14.47 3.46 0.72
C GLU A 31 13.14 2.97 1.33
N ARG A 32 13.22 2.38 2.53
CA ARG A 32 12.03 1.92 3.25
C ARG A 32 11.10 3.07 3.62
N ARG A 33 11.64 4.19 4.09
CA ARG A 33 10.86 5.39 4.42
C ARG A 33 10.14 5.93 3.18
N GLU A 34 10.83 6.06 2.07
CA GLU A 34 10.25 6.54 0.80
C GLU A 34 9.10 5.63 0.33
N ALA A 35 9.30 4.30 0.42
CA ALA A 35 8.25 3.34 0.07
C ALA A 35 7.00 3.48 0.96
N ILE A 36 7.17 3.67 2.28
CA ILE A 36 6.06 3.88 3.22
C ILE A 36 5.33 5.20 2.94
N GLU A 37 6.07 6.27 2.66
CA GLU A 37 5.46 7.58 2.37
C GLU A 37 4.64 7.56 1.08
N ALA A 38 5.17 6.93 0.02
CA ALA A 38 4.43 6.72 -1.21
C ALA A 38 3.17 5.88 -0.97
N GLU A 39 3.26 4.88 -0.08
CA GLU A 39 2.12 4.05 0.28
C GLU A 39 1.04 4.80 1.05
N ILE A 40 1.43 5.61 2.03
CA ILE A 40 0.51 6.47 2.77
C ILE A 40 -0.24 7.39 1.80
N HIS A 41 0.47 8.01 0.86
CA HIS A 41 -0.15 8.87 -0.13
C HIS A 41 -1.19 8.13 -0.98
N ARG A 42 -0.85 6.93 -1.48
CA ARG A 42 -1.77 6.08 -2.23
C ARG A 42 -2.99 5.67 -1.41
N ILE A 43 -2.82 5.38 -0.13
CA ILE A 43 -3.92 5.06 0.80
C ILE A 43 -4.83 6.28 0.96
N ASP A 44 -4.26 7.47 1.15
CA ASP A 44 -5.01 8.72 1.30
C ASP A 44 -5.84 9.04 0.05
N GLU A 45 -5.25 8.92 -1.15
CA GLU A 45 -5.97 9.08 -2.42
C GLU A 45 -7.15 8.08 -2.53
N MET A 46 -6.93 6.83 -2.12
CA MET A 46 -7.98 5.81 -2.12
C MET A 46 -9.08 6.10 -1.10
N ILE A 47 -8.75 6.64 0.08
CA ILE A 47 -9.72 7.08 1.08
C ILE A 47 -10.59 8.21 0.49
N VAL A 48 -9.97 9.23 -0.09
CA VAL A 48 -10.68 10.37 -0.71
C VAL A 48 -11.60 9.89 -1.83
N SER A 49 -11.09 9.02 -2.72
CA SER A 49 -11.88 8.41 -3.80
C SER A 49 -13.12 7.69 -3.25
N LYS A 50 -12.95 6.85 -2.22
CA LYS A 50 -14.07 6.12 -1.60
C LYS A 50 -15.06 7.04 -0.88
N GLN A 51 -14.58 8.08 -0.20
CA GLN A 51 -15.44 9.05 0.49
C GLN A 51 -16.30 9.85 -0.49
N SER A 52 -15.71 10.29 -1.61
CA SER A 52 -16.45 11.00 -2.66
C SER A 52 -17.55 10.14 -3.27
N GLY A 53 -17.25 8.86 -3.55
CA GLY A 53 -18.26 7.89 -4.00
C GLY A 53 -19.39 7.70 -2.99
N ARG A 54 -19.07 7.64 -1.69
CA ARG A 54 -20.08 7.53 -0.63
C ARG A 54 -20.98 8.77 -0.56
N ALA A 55 -20.42 9.97 -0.64
CA ALA A 55 -21.20 11.22 -0.61
C ALA A 55 -22.18 11.32 -1.79
N VAL A 56 -21.74 10.92 -2.99
CA VAL A 56 -22.60 10.85 -4.19
C VAL A 56 -23.73 9.84 -3.98
N ALA A 57 -23.43 8.65 -3.48
CA ALA A 57 -24.43 7.63 -3.21
C ALA A 57 -25.48 8.14 -2.19
N GLU A 58 -25.06 8.73 -1.07
CA GLU A 58 -25.96 9.25 -0.05
C GLU A 58 -26.86 10.40 -0.57
N SER A 59 -26.40 11.21 -1.52
CA SER A 59 -27.21 12.26 -2.15
C SER A 59 -28.34 11.69 -3.00
N ILE A 60 -28.10 10.58 -3.71
CA ILE A 60 -29.10 9.91 -4.54
C ILE A 60 -30.17 9.25 -3.64
N PHE A 61 -29.77 8.56 -2.57
CA PHE A 61 -30.71 7.90 -1.65
C PHE A 61 -31.61 8.88 -0.86
N ARG A 62 -31.17 10.12 -0.61
CA ARG A 62 -31.99 11.13 0.08
C ARG A 62 -32.99 11.87 -0.82
N GLN A 63 -32.86 11.76 -2.14
CA GLN A 63 -33.73 12.42 -3.11
C GLN A 63 -34.76 11.46 -3.76
N GLY A 64 -34.72 10.17 -3.43
CA GLY A 64 -35.65 9.15 -3.92
C GLY A 64 -36.79 8.84 -2.95
#